data_AF-A0A1A8LE01-F1
#
_entry.id   AF-A0A1A8LE01-F1
#
_cell.length_a   1.000
_cell.length_b   1.000
_cell.length_c   1.000
_cell.angle_alpha   90.00
_cell.angle_beta   90.00
_cell.angle_gamma   90.00
#
_symmetry.space_group_name_H-M   'P 1'
#
loop_
_entity.id
_entity.type
_entity.pdbx_description
1 polymer ?
#
loop_
_entity_poly.entity_id
_entity_poly.type
_entity_poly.pdbx_seq_one_letter_code
_entity_poly.pdbx_strand_id
1 'polypeptide(L)'
;KSKVCEVFDHLFALLEERKAEMMVRITSEQEEKLDYIRSLNKKYSEHLEGSVKLLETAIQTMDESEMAVFLQAAKPLLQKLVQATSTSHLDKVQPGYERLDHFKANFETQRRVLMDISFKLDDNEED
;
A
#
# COMPACT_ATOMS: atom_id res chain seq x y z
N LYS A 1 14.71 33.59 -31.44
CA LYS A 1 15.42 32.85 -30.36
C LYS A 1 14.59 32.75 -29.07
N SER A 2 14.30 33.82 -28.30
CA SER A 2 13.62 33.66 -26.99
C SER A 2 12.24 33.00 -27.07
N LYS A 3 11.42 33.37 -28.06
CA LYS A 3 10.08 32.79 -28.26
C LYS A 3 10.07 31.28 -28.51
N VAL A 4 11.13 30.73 -29.12
CA VAL A 4 11.26 29.27 -29.32
C VAL A 4 11.65 28.60 -28.00
N CYS A 5 12.60 29.19 -27.25
CA CYS A 5 12.97 28.72 -25.92
C CYS A 5 11.77 28.69 -24.98
N GLU A 6 10.96 29.76 -24.95
CA GLU A 6 9.75 29.87 -24.12
C GLU A 6 8.75 28.74 -24.38
N VAL A 7 8.62 28.28 -25.63
CA VAL A 7 7.73 27.15 -25.98
C VAL A 7 8.27 25.83 -25.43
N PHE A 8 9.57 25.58 -25.55
CA PHE A 8 10.20 24.38 -24.98
C PHE A 8 10.16 24.39 -23.46
N ASP A 9 10.41 25.55 -22.83
CA ASP A 9 10.34 25.73 -21.38
C ASP A 9 8.92 25.47 -20.87
N HIS A 10 7.89 25.95 -21.58
CA HIS A 10 6.50 25.68 -21.24
C HIS A 10 6.14 24.19 -21.36
N LEU A 11 6.59 23.52 -22.43
CA LEU A 11 6.39 22.08 -22.59
C LEU A 11 7.09 21.29 -21.47
N PHE A 12 8.30 21.67 -21.09
CA PHE A 12 9.03 21.06 -19.98
C PHE A 12 8.29 21.27 -18.65
N ALA A 13 7.80 22.48 -18.38
CA ALA A 13 7.03 22.78 -17.19
C ALA A 13 5.77 21.89 -17.08
N LEU A 14 5.05 21.71 -18.19
CA LEU A 14 3.88 20.83 -18.23
C LEU A 14 4.23 19.36 -17.94
N LEU A 15 5.36 18.88 -18.47
CA LEU A 15 5.82 17.52 -18.20
C LEU A 15 6.20 17.32 -16.72
N GLU A 16 6.91 18.27 -16.13
CA GLU A 16 7.25 18.22 -14.70
C GLU A 16 6.01 18.31 -13.81
N GLU A 17 5.01 19.13 -14.17
CA GLU A 17 3.72 19.17 -13.45
C GLU A 17 3.03 17.80 -13.47
N ARG A 18 2.90 17.16 -14.63
CA ARG A 18 2.26 15.84 -14.75
C ARG A 18 3.02 14.74 -14.02
N LYS A 19 4.36 14.80 -14.03
CA LYS A 19 5.22 13.89 -13.28
C LYS A 19 5.03 14.07 -11.77
N ALA A 20 4.98 15.32 -11.29
CA ALA A 20 4.72 15.63 -9.88
C ALA A 20 3.34 15.13 -9.44
N GLU A 21 2.31 15.38 -10.23
CA GLU A 21 0.95 14.88 -9.98
C GLU A 21 0.92 13.34 -9.89
N MET A 22 1.55 12.65 -10.83
CA MET A 22 1.67 11.19 -10.80
C MET A 22 2.40 10.69 -9.55
N MET A 23 3.48 11.36 -9.15
CA MET A 23 4.25 11.01 -7.95
C MET A 23 3.41 11.15 -6.68
N VAL A 24 2.63 12.23 -6.55
CA VAL A 24 1.71 12.41 -5.42
C VAL A 24 0.70 11.26 -5.35
N ARG A 25 0.11 10.85 -6.48
CA ARG A 25 -0.84 9.73 -6.53
C ARG A 25 -0.18 8.39 -6.15
N ILE A 26 1.04 8.13 -6.63
CA ILE A 26 1.80 6.92 -6.27
C ILE A 26 2.04 6.90 -4.76
N THR A 27 2.53 8.00 -4.19
CA THR A 27 2.82 8.09 -2.74
C THR A 27 1.55 7.91 -1.92
N SER A 28 0.44 8.54 -2.31
CA SER A 28 -0.86 8.40 -1.63
C SER A 28 -1.31 6.94 -1.62
N GLU A 29 -1.26 6.26 -2.77
CA GLU A 29 -1.66 4.86 -2.85
C GLU A 29 -0.71 3.94 -2.05
N GLN A 30 0.59 4.22 -2.06
CA GLN A 30 1.56 3.50 -1.23
C GLN A 30 1.29 3.67 0.27
N GLU A 31 0.92 4.88 0.70
CA GLU A 31 0.59 5.17 2.09
C GLU A 31 -0.68 4.44 2.53
N GLU A 32 -1.76 4.52 1.74
CA GLU A 32 -2.97 3.73 1.96
C GLU A 32 -2.66 2.24 2.04
N LYS A 33 -1.75 1.77 1.17
CA LYS A 33 -1.29 0.38 1.18
C LYS A 33 -0.61 0.00 2.48
N LEU A 34 0.33 0.82 2.93
CA LEU A 34 1.05 0.61 4.18
C LEU A 34 0.11 0.66 5.40
N ASP A 35 -0.85 1.57 5.41
CA ASP A 35 -1.81 1.72 6.50
C ASP A 35 -2.70 0.50 6.66
N TYR A 36 -3.16 -0.08 5.55
CA TYR A 36 -3.86 -1.36 5.59
C TYR A 36 -3.00 -2.47 6.19
N ILE A 37 -1.74 -2.62 5.77
CA ILE A 37 -0.82 -3.65 6.31
C ILE A 37 -0.58 -3.41 7.80
N ARG A 38 -0.38 -2.16 8.23
CA ARG A 38 -0.24 -1.80 9.65
C ARG A 38 -1.50 -2.15 10.44
N SER A 39 -2.68 -1.87 9.88
CA SER A 39 -3.95 -2.23 10.51
C SER A 39 -4.11 -3.74 10.66
N LEU A 40 -3.65 -4.51 9.67
CA LEU A 40 -3.67 -5.96 9.70
C LEU A 40 -2.72 -6.48 10.78
N ASN A 41 -1.47 -6.03 10.79
CA ASN A 41 -0.50 -6.37 11.84
C ASN A 41 -1.04 -6.06 13.24
N LYS A 42 -1.71 -4.92 13.43
CA LYS A 42 -2.35 -4.57 14.69
C LYS A 42 -3.42 -5.60 15.09
N LYS A 43 -4.34 -5.96 14.19
CA LYS A 43 -5.38 -6.98 14.44
C LYS A 43 -4.78 -8.33 14.81
N TYR A 44 -3.73 -8.78 14.11
CA TYR A 44 -3.05 -10.04 14.42
C TYR A 44 -2.35 -9.99 15.79
N SER A 45 -1.69 -8.87 16.12
CA SER A 45 -1.06 -8.69 17.43
C SER A 45 -2.09 -8.67 18.56
N GLU A 46 -3.21 -7.97 18.40
CA GLU A 46 -4.30 -7.94 19.40
C GLU A 46 -4.89 -9.34 19.63
N HIS A 47 -5.11 -10.09 18.54
CA HIS A 47 -5.58 -11.47 18.63
C HIS A 47 -4.56 -12.38 19.34
N LEU A 48 -3.27 -12.23 19.06
CA LEU A 48 -2.21 -12.97 19.73
C LEU A 48 -2.14 -12.61 21.22
N GLU A 49 -2.21 -11.34 21.57
CA GLU A 49 -2.24 -10.90 22.98
C GLU A 49 -3.45 -11.48 23.73
N GLY A 50 -4.64 -11.46 23.11
CA GLY A 50 -5.83 -12.12 23.66
C GLY A 50 -5.63 -13.62 23.86
N SER A 51 -4.96 -14.28 22.93
CA SER A 51 -4.62 -15.71 23.03
C SER A 51 -3.64 -16.00 24.17
N VAL A 52 -2.64 -15.14 24.38
CA VAL A 52 -1.70 -15.25 25.51
C VAL A 52 -2.43 -15.09 26.85
N LYS A 53 -3.34 -14.11 26.98
CA LYS A 53 -4.14 -13.94 28.21
C LYS A 53 -5.04 -15.13 28.50
N LEU A 54 -5.62 -15.74 27.47
CA LEU A 54 -6.39 -16.98 27.62
C LEU A 54 -5.51 -18.14 28.11
N LEU A 55 -4.27 -18.24 27.59
CA LEU A 55 -3.30 -19.24 28.03
C LEU A 55 -2.87 -19.03 29.49
N GLU A 56 -2.58 -17.79 29.88
CA GLU A 56 -2.26 -17.44 31.28
C GLU A 56 -3.41 -17.78 32.23
N THR A 57 -4.64 -17.46 31.82
CA THR A 57 -5.85 -17.83 32.58
C THR A 57 -5.98 -19.35 32.70
N ALA A 58 -5.64 -20.09 31.65
CA ALA A 58 -5.68 -21.56 31.66
C ALA A 58 -4.65 -22.15 32.62
N ILE A 59 -3.44 -21.61 32.65
CA ILE A 59 -2.41 -22.00 33.61
C ILE A 59 -2.91 -21.72 35.04
N GLN A 60 -3.41 -20.52 35.33
CA GLN A 60 -3.95 -20.18 36.66
C GLN A 60 -5.13 -21.08 37.05
N THR A 61 -6.00 -21.43 36.10
CA THR A 61 -7.13 -22.33 36.35
C THR A 61 -6.66 -23.74 36.74
N MET A 62 -5.50 -24.18 36.25
CA MET A 62 -4.92 -25.48 36.63
C MET A 62 -4.46 -25.53 38.09
N ASP A 63 -4.23 -24.37 38.72
CA ASP A 63 -3.83 -24.27 40.13
C ASP A 63 -5.05 -24.21 41.08
N GLU A 64 -6.29 -24.28 40.56
CA GLU A 64 -7.52 -24.23 41.38
C GLU A 64 -7.66 -25.50 42.24
N SER A 65 -7.75 -25.28 43.56
CA SER A 65 -7.87 -26.35 44.55
C SER A 65 -9.32 -26.84 44.74
N GLU A 66 -10.31 -25.98 44.48
CA GLU A 66 -11.73 -26.33 44.59
C GLU A 66 -12.23 -27.00 43.30
N MET A 67 -12.38 -28.33 43.34
CA MET A 67 -12.76 -29.14 42.17
C MET A 67 -14.02 -28.66 41.44
N ALA A 68 -15.03 -28.18 42.17
CA ALA A 68 -16.26 -27.67 41.58
C ALA A 68 -16.01 -26.41 40.73
N VAL A 69 -15.19 -25.49 41.25
CA VAL A 69 -14.80 -24.24 40.57
C VAL A 69 -13.93 -24.55 39.35
N PHE A 70 -12.94 -25.44 39.51
CA PHE A 70 -12.10 -25.91 38.40
C PHE A 70 -12.94 -26.45 37.24
N LEU A 71 -13.84 -27.41 37.51
CA LEU A 71 -14.67 -28.04 36.48
C LEU A 71 -15.61 -27.04 35.81
N GLN A 72 -16.13 -26.07 36.56
CA GLN A 72 -16.97 -25.00 36.03
C GLN A 72 -16.19 -24.08 35.07
N ALA A 73 -14.92 -23.78 35.35
CA ALA A 73 -14.08 -22.91 34.54
C ALA A 73 -13.41 -23.61 33.34
N ALA A 74 -13.01 -24.88 33.48
CA ALA A 74 -12.19 -25.59 32.49
C ALA A 74 -12.87 -25.77 31.13
N LYS A 75 -14.13 -26.23 31.11
CA LYS A 75 -14.86 -26.48 29.86
C LYS A 75 -15.03 -25.23 28.98
N PRO A 76 -15.54 -24.09 29.47
CA PRO A 76 -15.65 -22.88 28.64
C PRO A 76 -14.29 -22.31 28.24
N LEU A 77 -13.26 -22.49 29.08
CA LEU A 77 -11.91 -22.01 28.77
C LEU A 77 -11.26 -22.80 27.62
N LEU A 78 -11.40 -24.13 27.62
CA LEU A 78 -10.95 -24.97 26.50
C LEU A 78 -11.61 -24.59 25.18
N GLN A 79 -12.92 -24.29 25.20
CA GLN A 79 -13.63 -23.83 24.00
C GLN A 79 -13.07 -22.50 23.48
N LYS A 80 -12.80 -21.54 24.36
CA LYS A 80 -12.20 -20.25 24.01
C LYS A 80 -10.78 -20.42 23.45
N LEU A 81 -9.97 -21.31 24.03
CA LEU A 81 -8.63 -21.62 23.53
C LEU A 81 -8.67 -22.20 22.10
N VAL A 82 -9.55 -23.16 21.83
CA VAL A 82 -9.72 -23.71 20.49
C VAL A 82 -10.10 -22.61 19.50
N GLN A 83 -11.04 -21.73 19.86
CA GLN A 83 -11.43 -20.60 19.02
C GLN A 83 -10.25 -19.64 18.76
N ALA A 84 -9.46 -19.34 19.80
CA ALA A 84 -8.28 -18.48 19.72
C ALA A 84 -7.14 -19.07 18.85
N THR A 85 -7.16 -20.37 18.53
CA THR A 85 -6.21 -20.92 17.53
C THR A 85 -6.58 -20.56 16.10
N SER A 86 -7.83 -20.15 15.85
CA SER A 86 -8.30 -19.84 14.50
C SER A 86 -8.03 -18.39 14.14
N THR A 87 -7.32 -18.17 13.03
CA THR A 87 -7.14 -16.84 12.43
C THR A 87 -8.05 -16.61 11.23
N SER A 88 -9.01 -17.52 10.96
CA SER A 88 -9.87 -17.45 9.77
C SER A 88 -10.78 -16.22 9.72
N HIS A 89 -11.02 -15.60 10.88
CA HIS A 89 -11.80 -14.39 11.04
C HIS A 89 -10.98 -13.10 10.81
N LEU A 90 -9.65 -13.23 10.68
CA LEU A 90 -8.76 -12.11 10.39
C LEU A 90 -8.60 -11.95 8.88
N ASP A 91 -8.63 -10.69 8.43
CA ASP A 91 -8.37 -10.35 7.03
C ASP A 91 -6.97 -10.82 6.61
N LYS A 92 -6.78 -10.97 5.29
CA LYS A 92 -5.50 -11.35 4.69
C LYS A 92 -5.11 -10.36 3.61
N VAL A 93 -3.81 -10.17 3.42
CA VAL A 93 -3.30 -9.38 2.31
C VAL A 93 -3.75 -10.01 0.99
N GLN A 94 -4.42 -9.23 0.15
CA GLN A 94 -4.88 -9.70 -1.16
C GLN A 94 -3.68 -9.94 -2.09
N PRO A 95 -3.69 -10.99 -2.93
CA PRO A 95 -2.65 -11.21 -3.93
C PRO A 95 -2.49 -10.00 -4.86
N GLY A 96 -1.26 -9.56 -5.08
CA GLY A 96 -0.95 -8.44 -5.96
C GLY A 96 -1.26 -7.06 -5.39
N TYR A 97 -1.49 -6.94 -4.07
CA TYR A 97 -1.66 -5.68 -3.35
C TYR A 97 -0.51 -4.69 -3.59
N GLU A 98 0.70 -5.21 -3.69
CA GLU A 98 1.93 -4.45 -3.93
C GLU A 98 2.05 -3.88 -5.36
N ARG A 99 1.23 -4.34 -6.31
CA ARG A 99 1.34 -3.91 -7.71
C ARG A 99 0.95 -2.45 -7.86
N LEU A 100 1.74 -1.73 -8.64
CA LEU A 100 1.52 -0.33 -9.04
C LEU A 100 1.47 -0.20 -10.57
N ASP A 101 1.26 -1.32 -11.28
CA ASP A 101 1.38 -1.41 -12.74
C ASP A 101 0.35 -0.57 -13.50
N HIS A 102 -0.70 -0.06 -12.84
CA HIS A 102 -1.67 0.87 -13.43
C HIS A 102 -1.12 2.28 -13.58
N PHE A 103 -0.05 2.65 -12.87
CA PHE A 103 0.69 3.87 -13.13
C PHE A 103 1.58 3.68 -14.37
N LYS A 104 1.14 4.23 -15.50
CA LYS A 104 1.87 4.18 -16.77
C LYS A 104 1.89 5.56 -17.42
N ALA A 105 2.98 5.85 -18.12
CA ALA A 105 3.10 7.01 -19.00
C ALA A 105 3.60 6.54 -20.38
N ASN A 106 2.93 6.98 -21.45
CA ASN A 106 3.33 6.69 -22.83
C ASN A 106 3.51 8.02 -23.58
N PHE A 107 4.74 8.25 -24.05
CA PHE A 107 5.12 9.45 -24.80
C PHE A 107 5.66 9.12 -26.21
N GLU A 108 5.39 7.93 -26.75
CA GLU A 108 5.95 7.49 -28.04
C GLU A 108 5.57 8.44 -29.19
N THR A 109 4.30 8.84 -29.26
CA THR A 109 3.81 9.77 -30.28
C THR A 109 4.43 11.16 -30.13
N GLN A 110 4.47 11.68 -28.91
CA GLN A 110 5.02 12.99 -28.60
C GLN A 110 6.52 13.04 -28.91
N ARG A 111 7.25 11.98 -28.57
CA ARG A 111 8.67 11.81 -28.91
C ARG A 111 8.89 11.85 -30.42
N ARG A 112 8.05 11.15 -31.20
CA ARG A 112 8.13 11.16 -32.67
C ARG A 112 7.93 12.57 -33.23
N VAL A 113 6.85 13.24 -32.82
CA VAL A 113 6.54 14.61 -33.27
C VAL A 113 7.66 15.60 -32.92
N LEU A 114 8.25 15.49 -31.72
CA LEU A 114 9.38 16.33 -31.31
C LEU A 114 10.64 16.09 -32.15
N MET A 115 10.90 14.84 -32.55
CA MET A 115 12.03 14.48 -33.40
C MET A 115 11.87 14.98 -34.85
N ASP A 116 10.64 15.12 -35.33
CA ASP A 116 10.33 15.58 -36.68
C ASP A 116 10.43 17.12 -36.83
N ILE A 117 10.68 17.87 -35.76
CA ILE A 117 10.83 19.33 -35.81
C ILE A 117 12.13 19.70 -36.55
N SER A 118 11.97 20.41 -37.68
CA SER A 118 13.08 21.02 -38.44
C SER A 118 13.24 22.50 -38.08
N PHE A 119 14.48 22.96 -37.93
CA PHE A 119 14.81 24.36 -37.60
C PHE A 119 15.42 25.13 -38.78
N LYS A 120 15.24 24.68 -40.03
CA LYS A 120 15.80 25.38 -41.20
C LYS A 120 15.24 26.80 -41.32
N LEU A 121 16.13 27.77 -41.47
CA LEU A 121 15.86 29.09 -42.01
C LEU A 121 15.70 28.92 -43.53
N ASP A 122 14.72 29.60 -44.14
CA ASP A 122 14.82 29.92 -45.56
C ASP A 122 16.06 30.80 -45.71
N ASP A 123 17.19 30.18 -46.09
CA ASP A 123 18.27 30.88 -46.77
C ASP A 123 17.72 31.22 -48.16
N ASN A 124 16.82 32.22 -48.23
CA ASN A 124 16.66 32.99 -49.45
C ASN A 124 17.91 33.87 -49.55
N GLU A 125 19.00 33.25 -50.00
CA GLU A 125 20.02 33.91 -50.82
C GLU A 125 19.27 34.52 -52.02
N GLU A 126 18.88 35.78 -51.91
CA GLU A 126 18.57 36.61 -53.08
C GLU A 126 19.83 37.42 -53.41
N ASP A 127 20.32 37.17 -54.64
CA ASP A 127 21.47 37.78 -55.33
C ASP A 127 21.49 39.32 -55.31
#